data_AF-A0A352LLY2-F1
#
_entry.id   AF-A0A352LLY2-F1
#
_cell.length_a   1.000
_cell.length_b   1.000
_cell.length_c   1.000
_cell.angle_alpha   90.00
_cell.angle_beta   90.00
_cell.angle_gamma   90.00
#
_symmetry.space_group_name_H-M   'P 1'
#
loop_
_entity.id
_entity.type
_entity.pdbx_description
1 polymer ?
#
loop_
_entity_poly.entity_id
_entity_poly.type
_entity_poly.pdbx_seq_one_letter_code
_entity_poly.pdbx_strand_id
1 'polypeptide(L)'
;MQAEELVKRFCEREGIPFEVNASGSFSLDCDGLTVNIRSHDEGRRLSLAGEVSHGAPGEDCEPLYRAMFEAQHLYAGTFGAVFSINPDTGVLTLFRMIECEGLELEGFFDHLGNFVTVLELWTRVVARYDPQKAPQAGEPEQPFPPFAGAIRV
;
A
#
# COMPACT_ATOMS: atom_id res chain seq x y z
N MET A 1 -2.88 15.28 16.43
CA MET A 1 -2.67 16.39 15.47
C MET A 1 -3.69 16.24 14.34
N GLN A 2 -4.14 17.28 13.65
CA GLN A 2 -5.03 17.07 12.50
C GLN A 2 -4.23 16.54 11.30
N ALA A 3 -4.88 15.69 10.50
CA ALA A 3 -4.31 15.05 9.31
C ALA A 3 -3.59 16.03 8.37
N GLU A 4 -4.22 17.16 8.03
CA GLU A 4 -3.65 18.14 7.09
C GLU A 4 -2.39 18.81 7.65
N GLU A 5 -2.40 19.18 8.94
CA GLU A 5 -1.24 19.75 9.62
C GLU A 5 -0.07 18.77 9.66
N LEU A 6 -0.37 17.48 9.90
CA LEU A 6 0.64 16.43 9.91
C LEU A 6 1.31 16.28 8.53
N VAL A 7 0.52 16.23 7.45
CA VAL A 7 1.06 16.13 6.08
C VAL A 7 1.82 17.38 5.69
N LYS A 8 1.35 18.58 6.06
CA LYS A 8 2.09 19.84 5.83
C LYS A 8 3.47 19.83 6.47
N ARG A 9 3.57 19.43 7.75
CA ARG A 9 4.86 19.33 8.44
C ARG A 9 5.79 18.29 7.83
N PHE A 10 5.23 17.16 7.37
CA PHE A 10 5.99 16.18 6.60
C PHE A 10 6.58 16.82 5.34
N CYS A 11 5.74 17.50 4.54
CA CYS A 11 6.16 18.19 3.33
C CYS A 11 7.25 19.24 3.59
N GLU A 12 7.06 20.08 4.61
CA GLU A 12 8.05 21.09 5.00
C GLU A 12 9.40 20.49 5.39
N ARG A 13 9.39 19.37 6.14
CA ARG A 13 10.61 18.68 6.57
C ARG A 13 11.37 18.06 5.40
N GLU A 14 10.66 17.44 4.46
CA GLU A 14 11.25 16.78 3.31
C GLU A 14 11.54 17.75 2.14
N GLY A 15 11.17 19.04 2.28
CA GLY A 15 11.32 20.04 1.22
C GLY A 15 10.41 19.79 0.02
N ILE A 16 9.26 19.14 0.24
CA ILE A 16 8.28 18.78 -0.78
C ILE A 16 7.19 19.85 -0.80
N PRO A 17 6.81 20.40 -1.97
CA PRO A 17 5.66 21.30 -2.08
C PRO A 17 4.37 20.60 -1.64
N PHE A 18 3.65 21.20 -0.70
CA PHE A 18 2.34 20.70 -0.30
C PHE A 18 1.26 21.21 -1.26
N GLU A 19 0.81 20.33 -2.16
CA GLU A 19 -0.27 20.62 -3.11
C GLU A 19 -1.37 19.57 -3.03
N VAL A 20 -2.59 20.02 -2.72
CA VAL A 20 -3.77 19.15 -2.68
C VAL A 20 -4.46 19.21 -4.04
N ASN A 21 -4.76 18.05 -4.62
CA ASN A 21 -5.46 17.97 -5.89
C ASN A 21 -6.97 18.26 -5.73
N ALA A 22 -7.70 18.34 -6.85
CA ALA A 22 -9.14 18.64 -6.86
C ALA A 22 -10.00 17.64 -6.05
N SER A 23 -9.50 16.44 -5.76
CA SER A 23 -10.18 15.43 -4.95
C SER A 23 -9.95 15.57 -3.44
N GLY A 24 -9.15 16.55 -3.02
CA GLY A 24 -8.74 16.69 -1.62
C GLY A 24 -7.63 15.73 -1.20
N SER A 25 -6.89 15.16 -2.15
CA SER A 25 -5.79 14.22 -1.89
C SER A 25 -4.45 14.87 -2.20
N PHE A 26 -3.44 14.55 -1.40
CA PHE A 26 -2.03 14.85 -1.65
C PHE A 26 -1.37 13.62 -2.26
N SER A 27 -0.59 13.77 -3.33
CA SER A 27 0.08 12.67 -4.00
C SER A 27 1.59 12.79 -3.80
N LEU A 28 2.22 11.70 -3.40
CA LEU A 28 3.65 11.60 -3.15
C LEU A 28 4.25 10.56 -4.10
N ASP A 29 5.33 10.92 -4.81
CA ASP A 29 6.14 9.96 -5.55
C ASP A 29 7.24 9.40 -4.64
N CYS A 30 7.30 8.07 -4.53
CA CYS A 30 8.29 7.33 -3.75
C CYS A 30 8.98 6.32 -4.67
N ASP A 31 10.14 6.67 -5.23
CA ASP A 31 10.91 5.81 -6.14
C ASP A 31 10.07 5.28 -7.32
N GLY A 32 9.21 6.14 -7.90
CA GLY A 32 8.31 5.78 -9.00
C GLY A 32 7.02 5.07 -8.57
N LEU A 33 6.76 4.95 -7.26
CA LEU A 33 5.47 4.53 -6.72
C LEU A 33 4.67 5.75 -6.27
N THR A 34 3.48 5.93 -6.83
CA THR A 34 2.56 7.00 -6.39
C THR A 34 1.78 6.56 -5.16
N VAL A 35 1.94 7.30 -4.06
CA VAL A 35 1.14 7.18 -2.84
C VAL A 35 0.18 8.35 -2.72
N ASN A 36 -1.11 8.07 -2.74
CA ASN A 36 -2.16 9.04 -2.49
C ASN A 36 -2.51 9.07 -1.01
N ILE A 37 -2.46 10.27 -0.45
CA ILE A 37 -2.71 10.56 0.96
C ILE A 37 -3.97 11.41 1.05
N ARG A 38 -4.96 10.97 1.81
CA ARG A 38 -6.23 11.68 1.95
C ARG A 38 -6.68 11.76 3.40
N SER A 39 -7.18 12.93 3.77
CA SER A 39 -7.78 13.20 5.07
C SER A 39 -9.26 12.76 5.09
N HIS A 40 -9.68 12.13 6.19
CA HIS A 40 -11.04 11.67 6.44
C HIS A 40 -11.54 12.16 7.80
N ASP A 41 -12.86 12.13 8.00
CA ASP A 41 -13.53 12.46 9.27
C ASP A 41 -13.04 13.77 9.90
N GLU A 42 -13.08 14.85 9.13
CA GLU A 42 -12.62 16.17 9.59
C GLU A 42 -11.14 16.17 10.05
N GLY A 43 -10.32 15.30 9.45
CA GLY A 43 -8.89 15.21 9.73
C GLY A 43 -8.52 14.37 10.93
N ARG A 44 -9.44 13.52 11.43
CA ARG A 44 -9.14 12.53 12.47
C ARG A 44 -8.40 11.32 11.93
N ARG A 45 -8.54 11.03 10.63
CA ARG A 45 -7.91 9.87 9.99
C ARG A 45 -7.23 10.25 8.69
N LEU A 46 -6.18 9.52 8.35
CA LEU A 46 -5.49 9.56 7.07
C LEU A 46 -5.62 8.21 6.39
N SER A 47 -5.84 8.22 5.07
CA SER A 47 -5.62 7.04 4.24
C SER A 47 -4.35 7.19 3.41
N LEU A 48 -3.59 6.10 3.31
CA LEU A 48 -2.56 5.90 2.30
C LEU A 48 -3.10 4.91 1.26
N ALA A 49 -2.95 5.22 -0.02
CA ALA A 49 -3.39 4.37 -1.11
C ALA A 49 -2.35 4.36 -2.24
N GLY A 50 -2.05 3.18 -2.77
CA GLY A 50 -1.15 3.02 -3.91
C GLY A 50 -1.63 1.88 -4.80
N GLU A 51 -1.33 1.97 -6.09
CA GLU A 51 -1.62 0.91 -7.06
C GLU A 51 -0.47 -0.12 -7.04
N VAL A 52 -0.81 -1.41 -7.01
CA VAL A 52 0.17 -2.51 -7.10
C VAL A 52 0.19 -3.18 -8.48
N SER A 53 -0.69 -2.76 -9.38
CA SER A 53 -0.74 -3.23 -10.77
C SER A 53 -0.88 -2.07 -11.75
N HIS A 54 -0.40 -2.26 -13.00
CA HIS A 54 -0.55 -1.26 -14.08
C HIS A 54 -1.85 -1.44 -14.89
N GLY A 55 -2.85 -2.11 -14.33
CA GLY A 55 -4.09 -2.46 -15.00
C GLY A 55 -4.89 -3.51 -14.23
N ALA A 56 -6.09 -3.80 -14.72
CA ALA A 56 -6.90 -4.90 -14.18
C ALA A 56 -6.14 -6.23 -14.34
N PRO A 57 -6.10 -7.09 -13.31
CA PRO A 57 -5.55 -8.43 -13.45
C PRO A 57 -6.26 -9.17 -14.59
N GLY A 58 -5.50 -9.93 -15.38
CA GLY A 58 -6.04 -10.74 -16.47
C GLY A 58 -6.84 -11.96 -15.97
N GLU A 59 -7.07 -12.91 -16.88
CA GLU A 59 -7.64 -14.21 -16.51
C GLU A 59 -6.67 -15.01 -15.63
N ASP A 60 -7.16 -16.07 -14.95
CA ASP A 60 -6.37 -16.98 -14.12
C ASP A 60 -5.61 -16.34 -12.95
N CYS A 61 -6.21 -15.34 -12.31
CA CYS A 61 -5.64 -14.65 -11.13
C CYS A 61 -6.00 -15.29 -9.77
N GLU A 62 -6.65 -16.47 -9.75
CA GLU A 62 -7.03 -17.11 -8.47
C GLU A 62 -5.82 -17.33 -7.53
N PRO A 63 -4.67 -17.87 -7.99
CA PRO A 63 -3.49 -18.00 -7.14
C PRO A 63 -2.98 -16.67 -6.58
N LEU A 64 -3.00 -15.61 -7.40
CA LEU A 64 -2.60 -14.27 -6.96
C LEU A 64 -3.55 -13.74 -5.87
N TYR A 65 -4.86 -13.86 -6.08
CA TYR A 65 -5.86 -13.42 -5.10
C TYR A 65 -5.77 -14.23 -3.81
N ARG A 66 -5.53 -15.55 -3.90
CA ARG A 66 -5.28 -16.40 -2.74
C ARG A 66 -4.10 -15.89 -1.91
N ALA A 67 -2.95 -15.65 -2.56
CA ALA A 67 -1.77 -15.11 -1.90
C ALA A 67 -2.03 -13.74 -1.23
N MET A 68 -2.81 -12.87 -1.90
CA MET A 68 -3.22 -11.58 -1.34
C MET A 68 -4.13 -11.73 -0.11
N PHE A 69 -5.08 -12.68 -0.12
CA PHE A 69 -5.94 -12.95 1.04
C PHE A 69 -5.16 -13.56 2.21
N GLU A 70 -4.23 -14.47 1.92
CA GLU A 70 -3.34 -15.06 2.93
C GLU A 70 -2.45 -13.99 3.57
N ALA A 71 -1.89 -13.08 2.78
CA ALA A 71 -1.12 -11.95 3.30
C ALA A 71 -1.94 -10.97 4.14
N GLN A 72 -3.22 -10.80 3.82
CA GLN A 72 -4.16 -10.01 4.63
C GLN A 72 -4.58 -10.70 5.92
N HIS A 73 -4.40 -12.02 6.05
CA HIS A 73 -4.76 -12.74 7.26
C HIS A 73 -3.98 -12.16 8.45
N LEU A 74 -4.72 -11.52 9.37
CA LEU A 74 -4.16 -10.80 10.52
C LEU A 74 -3.12 -9.73 10.12
N TYR A 75 -3.19 -9.24 8.87
CA TYR A 75 -2.29 -8.26 8.29
C TYR A 75 -0.81 -8.66 8.28
N ALA A 76 -0.50 -9.95 8.41
CA ALA A 76 0.86 -10.44 8.59
C ALA A 76 1.77 -10.11 7.38
N GLY A 77 1.22 -10.12 6.16
CA GLY A 77 1.93 -9.81 4.93
C GLY A 77 1.71 -8.40 4.39
N THR A 78 0.93 -7.56 5.10
CA THR A 78 0.54 -6.22 4.66
C THR A 78 0.80 -5.11 5.68
N PHE A 79 1.24 -5.43 6.90
CA PHE A 79 1.56 -4.47 7.96
C PHE A 79 0.42 -3.47 8.25
N GLY A 80 -0.80 -3.98 8.29
CA GLY A 80 -2.02 -3.23 8.56
C GLY A 80 -2.67 -2.59 7.33
N ALA A 81 -2.10 -2.80 6.14
CA ALA A 81 -2.75 -2.43 4.89
C ALA A 81 -3.69 -3.54 4.41
N VAL A 82 -4.60 -3.19 3.50
CA VAL A 82 -5.66 -4.03 2.95
C VAL A 82 -5.57 -3.97 1.44
N PHE A 83 -5.76 -5.10 0.76
CA PHE A 83 -5.91 -5.07 -0.69
C PHE A 83 -7.34 -4.75 -1.07
N SER A 84 -7.49 -3.98 -2.13
CA SER A 84 -8.76 -3.73 -2.79
C SER A 84 -8.58 -3.72 -4.30
N ILE A 85 -9.70 -3.68 -5.00
CA ILE A 85 -9.76 -3.43 -6.43
C ILE A 85 -10.47 -2.10 -6.59
N ASN A 86 -9.87 -1.18 -7.35
CA ASN A 86 -10.54 0.04 -7.74
C ASN A 86 -11.73 -0.32 -8.65
N PRO A 87 -12.98 -0.02 -8.27
CA PRO A 87 -14.16 -0.44 -9.03
C PRO A 87 -14.26 0.24 -10.40
N ASP A 88 -13.63 1.39 -10.58
CA ASP A 88 -13.69 2.17 -11.82
C ASP A 88 -12.65 1.69 -12.84
N THR A 89 -11.47 1.26 -12.37
CA THR A 89 -10.33 0.90 -13.23
C THR A 89 -9.99 -0.60 -13.23
N GLY A 90 -10.51 -1.35 -12.27
CA GLY A 90 -10.15 -2.76 -12.02
C GLY A 90 -8.73 -2.96 -11.48
N VAL A 91 -7.97 -1.88 -11.24
CA VAL A 91 -6.58 -1.92 -10.77
C VAL A 91 -6.53 -2.43 -9.33
N LEU A 92 -5.54 -3.28 -9.04
CA LEU A 92 -5.26 -3.73 -7.68
C LEU A 92 -4.63 -2.60 -6.89
N THR A 93 -5.19 -2.32 -5.72
CA THR A 93 -4.74 -1.25 -4.84
C THR A 93 -4.41 -1.79 -3.47
N LEU A 94 -3.40 -1.18 -2.84
CA LEU A 94 -3.11 -1.35 -1.43
C LEU A 94 -3.56 -0.10 -0.68
N PHE A 95 -4.24 -0.28 0.44
CA PHE A 95 -4.86 0.80 1.20
C PHE A 95 -4.59 0.64 2.70
N ARG A 96 -4.30 1.74 3.39
CA ARG A 96 -4.11 1.75 4.85
C ARG A 96 -4.80 2.96 5.47
N MET A 97 -5.54 2.74 6.56
CA MET A 97 -6.06 3.81 7.42
C MET A 97 -5.16 4.01 8.64
N ILE A 98 -4.99 5.27 9.02
CA ILE A 98 -4.18 5.69 10.16
C ILE A 98 -5.00 6.68 10.99
N GLU A 99 -5.13 6.41 12.29
CA GLU A 99 -5.71 7.35 13.24
C GLU A 99 -4.72 8.48 13.54
N CYS A 100 -5.18 9.73 13.50
CA CYS A 100 -4.33 10.91 13.78
C CYS A 100 -4.33 11.31 15.26
N GLU A 101 -5.21 10.70 16.08
CA GLU A 101 -5.20 10.88 17.53
C GLU A 101 -3.92 10.29 18.12
N GLY A 102 -3.15 11.12 18.84
CA GLY A 102 -1.84 10.72 19.38
C GLY A 102 -0.73 10.53 18.35
N LEU A 103 -1.01 10.64 17.05
CA LEU A 103 0.00 10.48 16.01
C LEU A 103 0.93 11.70 15.93
N GLU A 104 2.22 11.43 16.11
CA GLU A 104 3.31 12.39 15.93
C GLU A 104 3.93 12.28 14.54
N LEU A 105 4.75 13.27 14.17
CA LEU A 105 5.37 13.32 12.86
C LEU A 105 6.24 12.09 12.58
N GLU A 106 7.09 11.66 13.51
CA GLU A 106 7.92 10.45 13.32
C GLU A 106 7.07 9.19 13.15
N GLY A 107 5.98 9.06 13.93
CA GLY A 107 5.05 7.94 13.78
C GLY A 107 4.39 7.92 12.39
N PHE A 108 4.14 9.09 11.81
CA PHE A 108 3.66 9.18 10.43
C PHE A 108 4.71 8.72 9.41
N PHE A 109 5.97 9.11 9.60
CA PHE A 109 7.08 8.61 8.77
C PHE A 109 7.17 7.08 8.84
N ASP A 110 7.07 6.50 10.03
CA ASP A 110 7.08 5.05 10.20
C ASP A 110 5.90 4.38 9.47
N HIS A 111 4.71 4.95 9.58
CA HIS A 111 3.53 4.42 8.87
C HIS A 111 3.68 4.50 7.36
N LEU A 112 4.19 5.62 6.84
CA LEU A 112 4.40 5.85 5.41
C LEU A 112 5.52 4.95 4.86
N GLY A 113 6.67 4.87 5.53
CA GLY A 113 7.79 4.03 5.11
C GLY A 113 7.43 2.54 5.10
N ASN A 114 6.73 2.07 6.13
CA ASN A 114 6.19 0.70 6.14
C ASN A 114 5.19 0.48 5.00
N PHE A 115 4.32 1.44 4.72
CA PHE A 115 3.35 1.34 3.63
C PHE A 115 4.05 1.26 2.26
N VAL A 116 5.03 2.14 1.99
CA VAL A 116 5.81 2.12 0.74
C VAL A 116 6.56 0.81 0.58
N THR A 117 7.15 0.28 1.65
CA THR A 117 7.85 -1.02 1.63
C THR A 117 6.92 -2.17 1.20
N VAL A 118 5.71 -2.21 1.77
CA VAL A 118 4.70 -3.23 1.41
C VAL A 118 4.19 -3.00 -0.01
N LEU A 119 3.96 -1.75 -0.40
CA LEU A 119 3.53 -1.39 -1.75
C LEU A 119 4.57 -1.88 -2.78
N GLU A 120 5.85 -1.57 -2.59
CA GLU A 120 6.93 -2.00 -3.48
C GLU A 120 7.08 -3.52 -3.55
N LEU A 121 6.94 -4.22 -2.41
CA LEU A 121 6.94 -5.68 -2.37
C LEU A 121 5.82 -6.24 -3.27
N TRP A 122 4.60 -5.75 -3.08
CA TRP A 122 3.44 -6.29 -3.79
C TRP A 122 3.38 -5.88 -5.25
N THR A 123 3.85 -4.68 -5.61
CA THR A 123 4.06 -4.30 -7.00
C THR A 123 4.99 -5.29 -7.71
N ARG A 124 6.07 -5.73 -7.05
CA ARG A 124 6.99 -6.75 -7.62
C ARG A 124 6.36 -8.13 -7.70
N VAL A 125 5.57 -8.54 -6.71
CA VAL A 125 4.85 -9.83 -6.73
C VAL A 125 3.89 -9.87 -7.89
N VAL A 126 3.06 -8.82 -8.05
CA VAL A 126 2.08 -8.73 -9.14
C VAL A 126 2.76 -8.63 -10.50
N ALA A 127 3.82 -7.82 -10.65
CA ALA A 127 4.53 -7.67 -11.92
C ALA A 127 5.23 -8.97 -12.39
N ARG A 128 5.57 -9.88 -11.46
CA ARG A 128 6.19 -11.18 -11.75
C ARG A 128 5.18 -12.32 -11.87
N TYR A 129 3.91 -12.06 -11.56
CA TYR A 129 2.89 -13.09 -11.62
C TYR A 129 2.68 -13.53 -13.06
N ASP A 130 2.93 -14.81 -13.30
CA ASP A 130 2.76 -15.48 -14.58
C ASP A 130 1.76 -16.63 -14.36
N PRO A 131 0.50 -16.49 -14.81
CA PRO A 131 -0.54 -17.48 -14.55
C PRO A 131 -0.18 -18.86 -15.15
N GLN A 132 0.69 -18.91 -16.17
CA GLN A 132 1.13 -20.17 -16.77
C GLN A 132 2.20 -20.91 -15.96
N LYS A 133 2.79 -20.25 -14.96
CA LYS A 133 3.80 -20.81 -14.05
C LYS A 133 3.27 -20.99 -12.62
N ALA A 134 2.01 -20.66 -12.38
CA ALA A 134 1.39 -20.97 -11.11
C ALA A 134 1.39 -22.50 -10.91
N PRO A 135 1.78 -23.00 -9.71
CA PRO A 135 1.82 -24.43 -9.47
C PRO A 135 0.44 -25.05 -9.75
N GLN A 136 0.42 -26.08 -10.59
CA GLN A 136 -0.81 -26.81 -10.85
C GLN A 136 -1.23 -27.58 -9.59
N ALA A 137 -2.54 -27.76 -9.41
CA ALA A 137 -3.10 -28.49 -8.29
C ALA A 137 -2.45 -29.89 -8.16
N GLY A 138 -1.58 -30.07 -7.16
CA GLY A 138 -0.86 -31.32 -6.89
C GLY A 138 0.67 -31.20 -6.81
N GLU A 139 1.26 -30.09 -7.22
CA GLU A 139 2.68 -29.81 -6.96
C GLU A 139 2.87 -29.15 -5.59
N PRO A 140 3.96 -29.47 -4.86
CA PRO A 140 4.26 -28.78 -3.61
C PRO A 140 4.46 -27.29 -3.91
N GLU A 141 3.58 -26.45 -3.36
CA GLU A 141 3.75 -24.99 -3.39
C GLU A 141 5.15 -24.67 -2.92
N GLN A 142 5.95 -24.03 -3.78
CA GLN A 142 7.06 -23.26 -3.24
C GLN A 142 6.41 -22.15 -2.43
N PRO A 143 6.68 -22.05 -1.12
CA PRO A 143 6.15 -20.95 -0.34
C PRO A 143 6.56 -19.67 -1.03
N PHE A 144 5.61 -18.75 -1.20
CA PHE A 144 5.94 -17.37 -1.53
C PHE A 144 7.12 -16.96 -0.63
N PRO A 145 8.14 -16.28 -1.19
CA PRO A 145 9.39 -16.06 -0.48
C PRO A 145 9.06 -15.58 0.93
N PRO A 146 9.63 -16.23 1.98
CA PRO A 146 9.30 -15.86 3.34
C PRO A 146 9.47 -14.36 3.47
N PHE A 147 8.58 -13.71 4.23
CA PHE A 147 8.69 -12.31 4.64
C PHE A 147 9.93 -12.14 5.54
N ALA A 148 11.11 -12.42 5.01
CA ALA A 148 12.41 -12.35 5.66
C ALA A 148 13.02 -10.99 5.30
N GLY A 149 12.29 -9.93 5.63
CA GLY A 149 12.84 -8.59 5.80
C GLY A 149 12.84 -8.31 7.27
N ALA A 150 13.94 -8.59 7.97
CA ALA A 150 14.23 -7.85 9.18
C ALA A 150 14.37 -6.38 8.73
N ILE A 151 13.28 -5.61 8.85
CA ILE A 151 13.33 -4.16 8.75
C ILE A 151 14.25 -3.75 9.91
N ARG A 152 15.48 -3.37 9.56
CA ARG A 152 16.36 -2.71 10.51
C ARG A 152 15.75 -1.33 10.75
N VAL A 153 15.18 -1.18 11.95
CA VAL A 153 14.93 0.13 12.57
C VAL A 153 16.27 0.81 12.82
#